data_AF-A0A811KTE7-F1
#
_entry.id   AF-A0A811KTE7-F1
#
_cell.length_a   1.000
_cell.length_b   1.000
_cell.length_c   1.000
_cell.angle_alpha   90.00
_cell.angle_beta   90.00
_cell.angle_gamma   90.00
#
_symmetry.space_group_name_H-M   'P 1'
#
loop_
_entity.id
_entity.type
_entity.pdbx_description
1 polymer ?
#
loop_
_entity_poly.entity_id
_entity_poly.type
_entity_poly.pdbx_seq_one_letter_code
_entity_poly.pdbx_strand_id
1 'polypeptide(L)'
;MLLRVVVVACLLVAAIAQWPRWEERTIDCTNSAKTKQCTLLAPNSKVPRDPAKYKCRQEPMPQNDWNTLAKNSTTRIACPIGCEPDADLSVIQKKPYVNKNCQKYYTYGKYRDTKENEWYLWITEPCVATLTTHCRFKDIPIHPEAEIPPADPNFQKRT
;
A
#
# COMPACT_ATOMS: atom_id res chain seq x y z
N MET A 1 -11.71 12.79 -58.71
CA MET A 1 -11.93 11.74 -57.68
C MET A 1 -10.58 11.21 -57.26
N LEU A 2 -10.08 11.58 -56.09
CA LEU A 2 -8.87 11.00 -55.49
C LEU A 2 -9.18 10.77 -54.00
N LEU A 3 -9.48 9.51 -53.69
CA LEU A 3 -9.75 8.99 -52.36
C LEU A 3 -8.48 9.17 -51.52
N ARG A 4 -8.50 9.99 -50.47
CA ARG A 4 -7.46 9.98 -49.43
C ARG A 4 -7.83 8.91 -48.41
N VAL A 5 -7.08 7.82 -48.42
CA VAL A 5 -7.17 6.72 -47.45
C VAL A 5 -6.69 7.25 -46.10
N VAL A 6 -7.57 7.27 -45.11
CA VAL A 6 -7.23 7.54 -43.71
C VAL A 6 -6.80 6.21 -43.09
N VAL A 7 -5.50 6.05 -42.84
CA VAL A 7 -4.98 4.90 -42.09
C VAL A 7 -5.19 5.18 -40.60
N VAL A 8 -6.24 4.60 -40.03
CA VAL A 8 -6.46 4.58 -38.59
C VAL A 8 -5.54 3.51 -37.99
N ALA A 9 -4.40 3.92 -37.44
CA ALA A 9 -3.57 3.05 -36.63
C ALA A 9 -4.26 2.79 -35.28
N CYS A 10 -4.96 1.66 -35.15
CA CYS A 10 -5.41 1.15 -33.86
C CYS A 10 -4.17 0.78 -33.03
N LEU A 11 -3.77 1.65 -32.10
CA LEU A 11 -2.87 1.30 -31.01
C LEU A 11 -3.59 0.31 -30.08
N LEU A 12 -3.42 -0.97 -30.35
CA LEU A 12 -3.77 -2.03 -29.40
C LEU A 12 -2.77 -1.96 -28.24
N VAL A 13 -3.11 -1.17 -27.22
CA VAL A 13 -2.52 -1.35 -25.89
C VAL A 13 -3.11 -2.65 -25.36
N ALA A 14 -2.47 -3.77 -25.69
CA ALA A 14 -2.76 -5.04 -25.05
C ALA A 14 -2.39 -4.86 -23.57
N ALA A 15 -3.40 -4.73 -22.71
CA ALA A 15 -3.20 -4.78 -21.27
C ALA A 15 -2.58 -6.14 -20.96
N ILE A 16 -1.27 -6.17 -20.68
CA ILE A 16 -0.60 -7.38 -20.23
C ILE A 16 -1.25 -7.74 -18.91
N ALA A 17 -2.06 -8.80 -18.92
CA ALA A 17 -2.68 -9.27 -17.71
C ALA A 17 -1.59 -9.77 -16.75
N GLN A 18 -1.69 -9.37 -15.48
CA GLN A 18 -0.69 -9.61 -14.43
C GLN A 18 -1.36 -10.28 -13.22
N TRP A 19 -0.69 -11.28 -12.65
CA TRP A 19 -1.08 -11.88 -11.37
C TRP A 19 -0.70 -10.96 -10.20
N PRO A 20 -1.51 -10.92 -9.14
CA PRO A 20 -1.19 -10.13 -7.97
C PRO A 20 -0.19 -10.85 -7.07
N ARG A 21 0.87 -10.15 -6.69
CA ARG A 21 1.74 -10.55 -5.59
C ARG A 21 1.26 -9.91 -4.30
N TRP A 22 1.23 -10.68 -3.22
CA TRP A 22 0.80 -10.21 -1.91
C TRP A 22 1.98 -10.18 -0.96
N GLU A 23 2.20 -9.05 -0.29
CA GLU A 23 3.18 -8.97 0.79
C GLU A 23 2.52 -8.48 2.06
N GLU A 24 2.84 -9.14 3.17
CA GLU A 24 2.40 -8.69 4.49
C GLU A 24 3.28 -7.54 4.99
N ARG A 25 2.62 -6.58 5.64
CA ARG A 25 3.22 -5.49 6.39
C ARG A 25 2.57 -5.40 7.74
N THR A 26 3.37 -5.38 8.79
CA THR A 26 2.87 -5.32 10.16
C THR A 26 3.39 -4.08 10.85
N ILE A 27 2.48 -3.26 11.37
CA ILE A 27 2.81 -2.17 12.28
C ILE A 27 2.60 -2.67 13.70
N ASP A 28 3.69 -2.83 14.45
CA ASP A 28 3.66 -3.22 15.85
C ASP A 28 3.63 -1.99 16.76
N CYS A 29 2.45 -1.71 17.31
CA CYS A 29 2.21 -0.60 18.24
C CYS A 29 2.07 -1.05 19.70
N THR A 30 2.53 -2.24 20.08
CA THR A 30 2.41 -2.74 21.47
C THR A 30 3.01 -1.79 22.52
N ASN A 31 4.06 -1.04 22.16
CA ASN A 31 4.71 -0.06 23.03
C ASN A 31 4.30 1.40 22.77
N SER A 32 3.35 1.64 21.86
CA SER A 32 3.03 2.99 21.37
C SER A 32 2.47 3.90 22.46
N ALA A 33 1.79 3.36 23.47
CA ALA A 33 1.30 4.14 24.61
C ALA A 33 2.43 4.88 25.35
N LYS A 34 3.65 4.30 25.37
CA LYS A 34 4.82 4.90 26.03
C LYS A 34 5.67 5.73 25.07
N THR A 35 5.93 5.21 23.87
CA THR A 35 6.91 5.79 22.95
C THR A 35 6.28 6.70 21.90
N LYS A 36 4.95 6.65 21.75
CA LYS A 36 4.20 7.25 20.63
C LYS A 36 4.73 6.81 19.26
N GLN A 37 5.39 5.66 19.20
CA GLN A 37 6.00 5.09 18.00
C GLN A 37 5.59 3.63 17.86
N CYS A 38 5.55 3.17 16.62
CA CYS A 38 5.35 1.78 16.26
C CYS A 38 6.48 1.31 15.35
N THR A 39 6.69 0.01 15.26
CA THR A 39 7.74 -0.58 14.43
C THR A 39 7.12 -1.22 13.18
N LEU A 40 7.66 -0.91 12.00
CA LEU A 40 7.32 -1.63 10.78
C LEU A 40 8.07 -2.96 10.73
N LEU A 41 7.32 -4.05 10.55
CA LEU A 41 7.82 -5.40 10.32
C LEU A 41 7.38 -5.85 8.92
N ALA A 42 8.36 -6.14 8.06
CA ALA A 42 8.16 -6.55 6.68
C ALA A 42 9.11 -7.71 6.30
N PRO A 43 9.05 -8.86 6.99
CA PRO A 43 10.05 -9.92 6.86
C PRO A 43 10.11 -10.55 5.45
N ASN A 44 8.99 -10.57 4.73
CA ASN A 44 8.85 -11.23 3.42
C ASN A 44 8.76 -10.21 2.27
N SER A 45 9.26 -8.98 2.48
CA SER A 45 9.27 -7.97 1.42
C SER A 45 10.26 -8.33 0.32
N LYS A 46 9.86 -8.25 -0.95
CA LYS A 46 10.77 -8.42 -2.11
C LYS A 46 11.96 -7.46 -2.03
N VAL A 47 11.71 -6.22 -1.60
CA VAL A 47 12.74 -5.21 -1.31
C VAL A 47 12.87 -5.08 0.21
N PRO A 48 14.03 -5.39 0.81
CA PRO A 48 14.24 -5.28 2.25
C PRO A 48 13.92 -3.88 2.78
N ARG A 49 13.15 -3.81 3.86
CA ARG A 49 12.76 -2.54 4.50
C ARG A 49 13.49 -2.36 5.82
N ASP A 50 14.21 -1.26 5.94
CA ASP A 50 14.84 -0.84 7.19
C ASP A 50 13.79 -0.15 8.09
N PRO A 51 13.40 -0.73 9.24
CA PRO A 51 12.39 -0.16 10.13
C PRO A 51 12.74 1.25 10.61
N ALA A 52 14.04 1.59 10.68
CA ALA A 52 14.47 2.92 11.14
C ALA A 52 14.00 4.05 10.22
N LYS A 53 13.75 3.76 8.94
CA LYS A 53 13.28 4.73 7.94
C LYS A 53 11.77 5.00 8.01
N TYR A 54 11.02 4.13 8.68
CA TYR A 54 9.56 4.21 8.77
C TYR A 54 9.14 4.81 10.11
N LYS A 55 9.27 6.13 10.23
CA LYS A 55 8.90 6.86 11.45
C LYS A 55 7.43 7.21 11.46
N CYS A 56 6.75 6.91 12.57
CA CYS A 56 5.39 7.35 12.75
C CYS A 56 5.35 8.84 13.12
N ARG A 57 4.28 9.49 12.69
CA ARG A 57 3.97 10.89 12.99
C ARG A 57 2.75 10.98 13.90
N GLN A 58 2.75 11.96 14.79
CA GLN A 58 1.58 12.28 15.60
C GLN A 58 0.74 13.33 14.85
N GLU A 59 -0.54 13.03 14.67
CA GLU A 59 -1.46 13.90 13.93
C GLU A 59 -2.69 14.21 14.78
N PRO A 60 -3.39 15.32 14.54
CA PRO A 60 -4.72 15.54 15.09
C PRO A 60 -5.67 14.41 14.70
N MET A 61 -6.53 14.00 15.63
CA MET A 61 -7.61 13.07 15.34
C MET A 61 -8.66 13.78 14.46
N PRO A 62 -9.10 13.21 13.33
CA PRO A 62 -10.26 13.72 12.60
C PRO A 62 -11.49 13.76 13.53
N GLN A 63 -12.00 14.97 13.79
CA GLN A 63 -13.03 15.26 14.79
C GLN A 63 -14.46 14.95 14.31
N ASN A 64 -14.61 14.72 13.01
CA ASN A 64 -15.87 14.66 12.29
C ASN A 64 -16.75 13.46 12.70
N ASP A 65 -16.13 12.43 13.28
CA ASP A 65 -16.73 11.10 13.49
C ASP A 65 -16.37 10.54 14.88
N TRP A 66 -16.50 11.34 15.94
CA TRP A 66 -16.16 10.85 17.28
C TRP A 66 -17.07 9.70 17.75
N ASN A 67 -16.45 8.58 18.14
CA ASN A 67 -17.07 7.52 18.91
C ASN A 67 -16.65 7.63 20.38
N THR A 68 -17.51 7.15 21.27
CA THR A 68 -17.28 6.96 22.71
C THR A 68 -15.90 6.40 23.06
N LEU A 69 -15.33 5.51 22.23
CA LEU A 69 -14.03 4.88 22.48
C LEU A 69 -12.81 5.80 22.29
N ALA A 70 -12.91 6.85 21.46
CA ALA A 70 -11.81 7.77 21.14
C ALA A 70 -12.17 9.24 21.44
N LYS A 71 -13.24 9.46 22.21
CA LYS A 71 -13.80 10.80 22.48
C LYS A 71 -12.82 11.75 23.16
N ASN A 72 -11.92 11.22 23.98
CA ASN A 72 -10.90 12.02 24.68
C ASN A 72 -9.57 12.10 23.92
N SER A 73 -9.49 11.44 22.76
CA SER A 73 -8.23 11.32 22.01
C SER A 73 -8.14 12.47 21.01
N THR A 74 -7.27 13.43 21.31
CA THR A 74 -7.03 14.61 20.46
C THR A 74 -6.06 14.31 19.31
N THR A 75 -5.28 13.24 19.43
CA THR A 75 -4.25 12.87 18.46
C THR A 75 -4.28 11.39 18.12
N ARG A 76 -3.80 11.04 16.93
CA ARG A 76 -3.50 9.69 16.47
C ARG A 76 -2.02 9.55 16.11
N ILE A 77 -1.50 8.34 16.18
CA ILE A 77 -0.19 7.97 15.64
C ILE A 77 -0.42 7.39 14.26
N ALA A 78 0.19 7.95 13.23
CA ALA A 78 0.12 7.46 11.87
C ALA A 78 1.50 6.96 11.43
N CYS A 79 1.58 5.71 10.98
CA CYS A 79 2.81 5.05 10.60
C CYS A 79 2.79 4.70 9.11
N PRO A 80 3.85 5.02 8.36
CA PRO A 80 3.99 4.58 6.97
C PRO A 80 4.13 3.06 6.93
N ILE A 81 3.49 2.42 5.96
CA ILE A 81 3.42 0.96 5.86
C ILE A 81 4.50 0.41 4.91
N GLY A 82 5.05 1.26 4.03
CA GLY A 82 6.02 0.83 3.03
C GLY A 82 5.38 -0.03 1.94
N CYS A 83 4.12 0.28 1.60
CA CYS A 83 3.50 -0.24 0.39
C CYS A 83 3.66 0.80 -0.72
N GLU A 84 4.08 0.35 -1.90
CA GLU A 84 4.30 1.22 -3.04
C GLU A 84 2.99 1.93 -3.48
N PRO A 85 3.11 3.11 -4.11
CA PRO A 85 1.98 3.94 -4.55
C PRO A 85 0.89 3.25 -5.39
N ASP A 86 1.32 2.29 -6.20
CA ASP A 86 0.53 1.52 -7.14
C ASP A 86 -0.03 0.23 -6.50
N ALA A 87 0.42 -0.11 -5.29
CA ALA A 87 -0.08 -1.24 -4.54
C ALA A 87 -1.47 -0.95 -3.98
N ASP A 88 -2.38 -1.91 -4.15
CA ASP A 88 -3.68 -1.87 -3.49
C ASP A 88 -3.53 -2.40 -2.05
N LEU A 89 -3.95 -1.62 -1.06
CA LEU A 89 -3.89 -2.05 0.33
C LEU A 89 -5.14 -2.85 0.71
N SER A 90 -4.99 -4.13 1.07
CA SER A 90 -6.11 -5.01 1.43
C SER A 90 -5.96 -5.59 2.84
N VAL A 91 -7.06 -6.22 3.31
CA VAL A 91 -7.24 -7.04 4.52
C VAL A 91 -6.37 -6.61 5.71
N ILE A 92 -6.99 -6.00 6.72
CA ILE A 92 -6.30 -5.64 7.95
C ILE A 92 -6.60 -6.69 9.01
N GLN A 93 -5.58 -7.42 9.46
CA GLN A 93 -5.63 -8.24 10.66
C GLN A 93 -5.18 -7.41 11.88
N LYS A 94 -5.80 -7.64 13.03
CA LYS A 94 -5.48 -6.96 14.28
C LYS A 94 -5.13 -7.99 15.34
N LYS A 95 -4.05 -7.77 16.09
CA LYS A 95 -3.70 -8.53 17.29
C LYS A 95 -3.58 -7.59 18.51
N PRO A 96 -4.20 -7.91 19.66
CA PRO A 96 -5.11 -9.04 19.87
C PRO A 96 -6.41 -8.89 19.07
N TYR A 97 -6.96 -10.02 18.61
CA TYR A 97 -8.18 -10.03 17.78
C TYR A 97 -9.35 -9.40 18.51
N VAL A 98 -9.55 -9.79 19.77
CA VAL A 98 -10.56 -9.23 20.66
C VAL A 98 -9.91 -8.16 21.54
N ASN A 99 -10.13 -6.90 21.17
CA ASN A 99 -9.77 -5.74 21.98
C ASN A 99 -10.89 -4.71 21.90
N LYS A 100 -11.61 -4.51 23.01
CA LYS A 100 -12.76 -3.60 23.11
C LYS A 100 -12.38 -2.14 22.88
N ASN A 101 -11.13 -1.78 23.10
CA ASN A 101 -10.60 -0.44 22.88
C ASN A 101 -10.23 -0.19 21.40
N CYS A 102 -10.33 -1.21 20.54
CA CYS A 102 -9.85 -1.15 19.16
C CYS A 102 -10.96 -1.47 18.14
N GLN A 103 -11.65 -0.43 17.66
CA GLN A 103 -12.61 -0.45 16.55
C GLN A 103 -12.08 0.29 15.30
N LYS A 104 -12.28 -0.32 14.12
CA LYS A 104 -11.68 0.06 12.81
C LYS A 104 -12.01 1.46 12.28
N TYR A 105 -13.09 2.10 12.69
CA TYR A 105 -13.41 3.43 12.16
C TYR A 105 -12.91 4.57 13.04
N TYR A 106 -12.62 4.26 14.30
CA TYR A 106 -12.44 5.30 15.32
C TYR A 106 -11.10 5.22 16.00
N THR A 107 -10.50 4.04 16.03
CA THR A 107 -9.33 3.78 16.88
C THR A 107 -8.11 3.36 16.10
N TYR A 108 -8.29 2.83 14.90
CA TYR A 108 -7.23 2.53 13.96
C TYR A 108 -7.81 2.53 12.56
N GLY A 109 -7.02 2.78 11.53
CA GLY A 109 -7.49 2.76 10.15
C GLY A 109 -6.36 2.97 9.16
N LYS A 110 -6.70 3.07 7.88
CA LYS A 110 -5.74 3.39 6.82
C LYS A 110 -6.16 4.62 6.04
N TYR A 111 -5.20 5.38 5.54
CA TYR A 111 -5.41 6.39 4.52
C TYR A 111 -4.18 6.47 3.61
N ARG A 112 -4.35 7.10 2.46
CA ARG A 112 -3.26 7.38 1.54
C ARG A 112 -2.84 8.83 1.69
N ASP A 113 -1.56 9.07 1.89
CA ASP A 113 -0.97 10.40 1.78
C ASP A 113 -0.47 10.59 0.35
N THR A 114 -1.16 11.42 -0.44
CA THR A 114 -0.81 11.63 -1.85
C THR A 114 0.44 12.51 -2.02
N LYS A 115 0.85 13.27 -1.00
CA LYS A 115 2.05 14.11 -1.06
C LYS A 115 3.32 13.30 -0.84
N GLU A 116 3.29 12.42 0.15
CA GLU A 116 4.40 11.50 0.44
C GLU A 116 4.36 10.23 -0.42
N ASN A 117 3.24 10.02 -1.12
CA ASN A 117 2.98 8.87 -1.97
C ASN A 117 3.11 7.54 -1.22
N GLU A 118 2.60 7.50 0.02
CA GLU A 118 2.74 6.39 0.95
C GLU A 118 1.39 6.08 1.60
N TRP A 119 1.21 4.81 1.97
CA TRP A 119 0.07 4.37 2.73
C TRP A 119 0.37 4.45 4.23
N TYR A 120 -0.57 4.98 4.99
CA TYR A 120 -0.46 5.08 6.44
C TYR A 120 -1.49 4.21 7.10
N LEU A 121 -1.06 3.46 8.11
CA LEU A 121 -1.92 2.91 9.14
C LEU A 121 -1.83 3.84 10.34
N TRP A 122 -2.98 4.19 10.91
CA TRP A 122 -3.01 4.96 12.13
C TRP A 122 -3.66 4.19 13.26
N ILE A 123 -3.31 4.55 14.49
CA ILE A 123 -3.89 4.07 15.73
C ILE A 123 -4.02 5.26 16.70
N THR A 124 -5.01 5.22 17.58
CA THR A 124 -5.17 6.18 18.67
C THR A 124 -5.35 5.46 19.99
N GLU A 125 -4.99 6.13 21.07
CA GLU A 125 -5.37 5.70 22.41
C GLU A 125 -6.90 5.67 22.56
N PRO A 126 -7.45 4.78 23.41
CA PRO A 126 -6.74 3.79 24.22
C PRO A 126 -6.46 2.47 23.49
N CYS A 127 -6.56 2.43 22.16
CA CYS A 127 -6.25 1.23 21.39
C CYS A 127 -4.74 0.96 21.39
N VAL A 128 -4.37 -0.27 21.75
CA VAL A 128 -3.03 -0.82 21.58
C VAL A 128 -3.19 -2.13 20.85
N ALA A 129 -2.67 -2.20 19.63
CA ALA A 129 -2.75 -3.37 18.79
C ALA A 129 -1.63 -3.38 17.75
N THR A 130 -1.25 -4.58 17.34
CA THR A 130 -0.46 -4.83 16.14
C THR A 130 -1.43 -4.94 14.95
N LEU A 131 -1.14 -4.21 13.87
CA LEU A 131 -1.97 -4.19 12.67
C LEU A 131 -1.18 -4.75 11.49
N THR A 132 -1.66 -5.85 10.93
CA THR A 132 -1.08 -6.46 9.72
C THR A 132 -1.97 -6.16 8.53
N THR A 133 -1.37 -5.82 7.40
CA THR A 133 -2.07 -5.54 6.15
C THR A 133 -1.35 -6.19 4.98
N HIS A 134 -2.07 -6.44 3.89
CA HIS A 134 -1.50 -7.02 2.69
C HIS A 134 -1.38 -5.96 1.59
N CYS A 135 -0.15 -5.65 1.17
CA CYS A 135 0.11 -4.87 -0.05
C CYS A 135 -0.11 -5.79 -1.26
N ARG A 136 -0.98 -5.40 -2.19
CA ARG A 136 -1.22 -6.09 -3.46
C ARG A 136 -0.46 -5.40 -4.58
N PHE A 137 0.53 -6.06 -5.14
CA PHE A 137 1.27 -5.57 -6.32
C PHE A 137 0.73 -6.26 -7.58
N LYS A 138 0.59 -5.52 -8.67
CA LYS A 138 0.19 -6.06 -9.98
C LYS A 138 1.45 -6.14 -10.85
N ASP A 139 2.38 -7.03 -10.49
CA ASP A 139 3.72 -7.04 -11.09
C ASP A 139 4.21 -8.42 -11.51
N ILE A 140 3.40 -9.48 -11.37
CA ILE A 140 3.75 -10.82 -11.85
C ILE A 140 3.18 -11.00 -13.27
N PRO A 141 4.00 -11.16 -14.32
CA PRO A 141 3.50 -11.46 -15.67
C PRO A 141 2.73 -12.78 -15.71
N ILE A 142 1.62 -12.85 -16.46
CA ILE A 142 0.88 -14.12 -16.67
C ILE A 142 1.64 -15.06 -17.61
N HIS A 143 2.45 -14.51 -18.52
CA HIS A 143 3.30 -15.27 -19.44
C HIS A 143 4.76 -14.79 -19.28
N PRO A 144 5.62 -15.55 -18.57
CA PRO A 144 7.02 -15.16 -18.37
C PRO A 144 7.86 -15.17 -19.66
N GLU A 145 7.45 -15.87 -20.73
CA GLU A 145 8.15 -15.90 -22.03
C GLU A 145 7.96 -14.66 -22.93
N ALA A 146 7.14 -13.66 -22.56
CA ALA A 146 6.96 -12.46 -23.38
C ALA A 146 8.01 -11.37 -23.09
N GLU A 147 9.28 -11.73 -22.91
CA GLU A 147 10.35 -10.77 -23.14
C GLU A 147 10.44 -10.54 -24.66
N ILE A 148 10.04 -9.36 -25.11
CA ILE A 148 10.24 -8.94 -26.50
C ILE A 148 11.75 -8.99 -26.74
N PRO A 149 12.26 -9.91 -27.59
CA PRO A 149 13.68 -9.90 -27.90
C PRO A 149 14.01 -8.53 -28.52
N PRO A 150 15.19 -7.94 -28.21
CA PRO A 150 15.58 -6.69 -28.83
C PRO A 150 15.48 -6.84 -30.35
N ALA A 151 14.86 -5.85 -31.01
CA ALA A 151 14.65 -5.86 -32.45
C ALA A 151 15.98 -6.14 -33.16
N ASP A 152 16.05 -7.27 -33.88
CA ASP A 152 17.22 -7.62 -34.67
C ASP A 152 17.37 -6.59 -35.80
N PRO A 153 18.44 -5.77 -35.81
CA PRO A 153 18.63 -4.74 -36.82
C PRO A 153 18.90 -5.31 -38.23
N ASN A 154 19.06 -6.63 -38.41
CA ASN A 154 19.37 -7.24 -39.70
C ASN A 154 18.17 -7.70 -40.54
N PHE A 155 16.93 -7.55 -40.08
CA PHE A 155 15.77 -8.02 -40.86
C PHE A 155 15.51 -7.21 -42.15
N GLN A 156 16.11 -6.03 -42.33
CA GLN A 156 15.91 -5.20 -43.52
C GLN A 156 16.81 -5.53 -44.73
N LYS A 157 17.66 -6.56 -44.68
CA LYS A 157 18.59 -6.89 -45.79
C LYS A 157 18.21 -8.08 -46.66
N ARG A 158 16.96 -8.57 -46.61
CA ARG A 158 16.47 -9.60 -47.55
C ARG A 158 15.16 -9.20 -48.21
N THR A 159 15.27 -8.30 -49.18
CA THR A 159 14.33 -8.15 -50.30
C THR A 159 15.13 -7.80 -51.54
#